data_AF-A0A6B9T7Q7-F1
#
_entry.id   AF-A0A6B9T7Q7-F1
#
_cell.length_a   1.000
_cell.length_b   1.000
_cell.length_c   1.000
_cell.angle_alpha   90.00
_cell.angle_beta   90.00
_cell.angle_gamma   90.00
#
_symmetry.space_group_name_H-M   'P 1'
#
loop_
_entity.id
_entity.type
_entity.pdbx_description
1 polymer ?
#
loop_
_entity_poly.entity_id
_entity_poly.type
_entity_poly.pdbx_seq_one_letter_code
_entity_poly.pdbx_strand_id
1 'polypeptide(L)' 'MTSDDLLPMIWDALGADRLTTLEATDRLEDLFKYRCPDDLAKTLMKFRKAGLIKGEISMDRGGWVWWVDDECRSKGV' A
#
# COMPACT_ATOMS: atom_id res chain seq x y z
N MET A 1 -5.45 -17.48 -0.92
CA MET A 1 -5.59 -16.07 -1.32
C MET A 1 -4.45 -15.77 -2.28
N THR A 2 -4.76 -15.62 -3.56
CA THR A 2 -3.81 -15.25 -4.62
C THR A 2 -3.46 -13.76 -4.49
N SER A 3 -2.25 -13.39 -4.90
CA SER A 3 -1.72 -12.01 -4.84
C SER A 3 -2.58 -10.93 -5.51
N ASP A 4 -3.58 -11.35 -6.30
CA ASP A 4 -4.55 -10.52 -7.01
C ASP A 4 -5.59 -9.89 -6.06
N ASP A 5 -5.94 -10.57 -4.97
CA ASP A 5 -6.97 -10.14 -4.01
C ASP A 5 -6.47 -9.06 -3.03
N LEU A 6 -5.15 -8.97 -2.85
CA LEU A 6 -4.50 -8.01 -1.94
C LEU A 6 -4.46 -6.59 -2.51
N LEU A 7 -4.49 -6.45 -3.84
CA LEU A 7 -4.39 -5.16 -4.51
C LEU A 7 -5.58 -4.23 -4.18
N PRO A 8 -6.85 -4.66 -4.35
CA PRO A 8 -7.99 -3.82 -3.99
C PRO A 8 -8.05 -3.53 -2.48
N MET A 9 -7.63 -4.47 -1.62
CA MET A 9 -7.55 -4.24 -0.17
C MET A 9 -6.55 -3.14 0.20
N ILE A 10 -5.38 -3.17 -0.44
CA ILE A 10 -4.33 -2.17 -0.23
C ILE A 10 -4.77 -0.81 -0.77
N TRP A 11 -5.42 -0.78 -1.93
CA TRP A 11 -6.00 0.45 -2.48
C TRP A 11 -7.11 1.03 -1.61
N ASP A 12 -7.94 0.19 -0.99
CA ASP A 12 -8.97 0.63 -0.07
C ASP A 12 -8.35 1.20 1.23
N ALA A 13 -7.37 0.49 1.80
CA ALA A 13 -6.65 0.94 2.99
C ALA A 13 -5.88 2.26 2.77
N LEU A 14 -5.21 2.40 1.62
CA LEU A 14 -4.52 3.64 1.20
C LEU A 14 -5.54 4.74 0.85
N GLY A 15 -6.65 4.38 0.23
CA GLY A 15 -7.67 5.30 -0.24
C GLY A 15 -7.07 6.36 -1.15
N ALA A 16 -7.32 7.63 -0.83
CA ALA A 16 -6.74 8.79 -1.48
C ALA A 16 -5.65 9.47 -0.63
N ASP A 17 -5.28 8.85 0.50
CA ASP A 17 -4.41 9.48 1.50
C ASP A 17 -2.95 8.99 1.37
N ARG A 18 -2.03 9.79 1.92
CA ARG A 18 -0.61 9.46 1.94
C ARG A 18 -0.26 8.83 3.28
N LEU A 19 -0.10 7.51 3.26
CA LEU A 19 0.13 6.71 4.47
C LEU A 19 1.58 6.26 4.56
N THR A 20 2.12 6.20 5.77
CA THR A 20 3.42 5.52 5.95
C THR A 20 3.22 4.00 5.88
N THR A 21 4.29 3.23 5.70
CA THR A 21 4.23 1.75 5.84
C THR A 21 3.56 1.34 7.15
N LEU A 22 3.81 2.08 8.24
CA LEU A 22 3.24 1.81 9.56
C LEU A 22 1.73 2.03 9.57
N GLU A 23 1.26 3.18 9.09
CA GLU A 23 -0.18 3.52 9.01
C GLU A 23 -0.94 2.58 8.07
N ALA A 24 -0.33 2.22 6.94
CA ALA A 24 -0.89 1.24 6.03
C ALA A 24 -1.01 -0.14 6.71
N THR A 25 0.01 -0.55 7.47
CA THR A 25 -0.03 -1.80 8.25
C THR A 25 -1.17 -1.76 9.26
N ASP A 26 -1.27 -0.69 10.05
CA ASP A 26 -2.30 -0.54 11.07
C ASP A 26 -3.72 -0.63 10.47
N ARG A 27 -3.97 0.08 9.36
CA ARG A 27 -5.25 -0.03 8.63
C ARG A 27 -5.51 -1.42 8.08
N LEU A 28 -4.50 -2.09 7.53
CA LEU A 28 -4.66 -3.45 7.00
C LEU A 28 -4.86 -4.48 8.11
N GLU A 29 -4.25 -4.27 9.28
CA GLU A 29 -4.51 -5.06 10.48
C GLU A 29 -5.92 -4.81 11.03
N ASP A 30 -6.39 -3.57 11.05
CA ASP A 30 -7.73 -3.23 11.54
C ASP A 30 -8.83 -3.75 10.59
N LEU A 31 -8.73 -3.42 9.29
CA LEU A 31 -9.74 -3.74 8.29
C LEU A 31 -9.75 -5.22 7.89
N PHE A 32 -8.57 -5.82 7.76
CA PHE A 32 -8.42 -7.16 7.17
C PHE A 32 -7.79 -8.18 8.14
N LYS A 33 -7.44 -7.79 9.37
CA LYS A 33 -6.65 -8.62 10.32
C LYS A 33 -5.36 -9.17 9.71
N TYR A 34 -4.79 -8.44 8.75
CA TYR A 34 -3.60 -8.87 8.04
C TYR A 34 -2.33 -8.55 8.84
N ARG A 35 -1.89 -9.52 9.65
CA ARG A 35 -0.81 -9.36 10.62
C ARG A 35 0.58 -9.69 10.06
N CYS A 36 1.06 -8.91 9.08
CA CYS A 36 2.43 -9.06 8.56
C CYS A 36 3.01 -7.76 7.98
N PRO A 37 3.56 -6.85 8.82
CA PRO A 37 4.19 -5.60 8.38
C PRO A 37 5.31 -5.79 7.34
N ASP A 38 6.15 -6.82 7.49
CA ASP A 38 7.26 -7.12 6.58
C ASP A 38 6.79 -7.56 5.18
N ASP A 39 5.70 -8.33 5.13
CA ASP A 39 5.13 -8.80 3.86
C ASP A 39 4.42 -7.66 3.14
N LEU A 40 3.80 -6.73 3.89
CA LEU A 40 3.20 -5.53 3.33
C LEU A 40 4.23 -4.63 2.67
N ALA A 41 5.35 -4.31 3.33
CA ALA A 41 6.39 -3.47 2.74
C ALA A 41 6.97 -4.08 1.45
N LYS A 42 7.19 -5.40 1.42
CA LYS A 42 7.59 -6.13 0.20
C LYS A 42 6.54 -6.08 -0.89
N THR A 43 5.27 -6.25 -0.53
CA THR A 43 4.14 -6.20 -1.44
C THR A 43 3.97 -4.81 -2.05
N LEU A 44 4.05 -3.75 -1.24
CA LEU A 44 4.04 -2.36 -1.69
C LEU A 44 5.22 -2.06 -2.62
N MET A 45 6.43 -2.53 -2.30
CA MET A 45 7.57 -2.41 -3.22
C MET A 45 7.33 -3.11 -4.56
N LYS A 46 6.72 -4.30 -4.54
CA LYS A 46 6.39 -5.06 -5.75
C LYS A 46 5.35 -4.33 -6.60
N PHE A 47 4.32 -3.77 -5.98
CA PHE A 47 3.30 -2.95 -6.65
C PHE A 47 3.85 -1.63 -7.18
N ARG A 48 4.75 -0.97 -6.44
CA ARG A 48 5.46 0.22 -6.93
C ARG A 48 6.27 -0.11 -8.18
N LYS A 49 6.98 -1.25 -8.19
CA LYS A 49 7.72 -1.71 -9.36
C LYS A 49 6.79 -2.07 -10.54
N ALA A 50 5.58 -2.53 -10.27
CA ALA A 50 4.55 -2.79 -11.26
C ALA A 50 3.81 -1.52 -11.74
N GLY A 51 4.01 -0.37 -11.07
CA GLY A 51 3.32 0.88 -11.37
C GLY A 51 1.88 0.96 -10.82
N LEU A 52 1.53 0.09 -9.87
CA LEU A 52 0.19 0.00 -9.27
C LEU A 52 0.02 0.87 -8.02
N ILE A 53 1.12 1.37 -7.45
CA ILE A 53 1.12 2.36 -6.35
C ILE A 53 2.32 3.30 -6.51
N LYS A 54 2.29 4.41 -5.79
CA LYS A 54 3.42 5.33 -5.63
C LYS A 54 3.99 5.22 -4.22
N GLY A 55 5.29 5.45 -4.12
CA GLY A 55 5.99 5.43 -2.83
C GLY A 55 7.23 6.31 -2.86
N GLU A 56 7.42 7.08 -1.79
CA GLU A 56 8.53 8.01 -1.57
C GLU A 56 9.03 7.91 -0.13
N ILE A 57 10.33 8.11 0.07
CA ILE A 57 10.89 8.26 1.41
C ILE A 57 10.63 9.69 1.87
N SER A 58 9.85 9.85 2.93
CA SER A 58 9.67 11.12 3.62
C SER A 58 10.53 11.13 4.88
N MET A 59 11.54 11.99 4.90
CA MET A 59 12.35 12.20 6.12
C MET A 59 11.53 12.82 7.25
N ASP A 60 10.53 13.65 6.91
CA ASP A 60 9.61 14.28 7.87
C ASP A 60 8.83 13.27 8.71
N ARG A 61 8.31 12.21 8.05
CA ARG A 61 7.62 11.09 8.71
C ARG A 61 8.55 9.94 9.12
N GLY A 62 9.86 10.08 8.89
CA GLY A 62 10.86 9.08 9.25
C GLY A 62 10.67 7.72 8.57
N GLY A 63 10.21 7.67 7.32
CA GLY A 63 9.92 6.39 6.66
C GLY A 63 9.43 6.49 5.22
N TRP A 64 8.99 5.34 4.70
CA TRP A 64 8.32 5.26 3.40
C TRP A 64 6.87 5.69 3.52
N VAL A 65 6.47 6.62 2.65
CA VAL A 65 5.10 7.05 2.44
C VAL A 65 4.62 6.49 1.10
N TRP A 66 3.43 5.91 1.12
CA TRP A 66 2.78 5.25 0.01
C TRP A 66 1.43 5.92 -0.27
N TRP A 67 1.08 6.00 -1.54
CA TRP A 67 -0.22 6.51 -1.97
C TRP A 67 -0.60 5.91 -3.31
N VAL A 68 -1.87 6.01 -3.65
CA VAL A 68 -2.43 5.52 -4.90
C VAL A 68 -3.05 6.69 -5.63
N ASP A 69 -2.63 6.89 -6.87
CA ASP A 69 -3.18 7.90 -7.76
C ASP A 69 -4.17 7.27 -8.76
N ASP A 70 -4.93 8.09 -9.47
CA ASP A 70 -5.94 7.60 -10.42
C ASP A 70 -5.32 6.79 -11.58
N GLU A 71 -4.12 7.17 -12.01
CA GLU A 71 -3.29 6.39 -12.95
C GLU A 71 -2.97 4.98 -12.45
N CYS A 72 -2.74 4.85 -11.14
CA CYS A 72 -2.43 3.56 -10.52
C CYS A 72 -3.68 2.69 -10.45
N ARG A 73 -4.84 3.27 -10.09
CA ARG A 73 -6.14 2.57 -10.08
C ARG A 73 -6.56 2.11 -11.46
N SER A 74 -6.30 2.93 -12.48
CA SER A 74 -6.60 2.62 -13.89
C SER A 74 -5.77 1.47 -14.47
N LYS A 75 -4.68 1.05 -13.81
CA LYS A 75 -3.81 -0.05 -14.26
C LYS A 75 -4.18 -1.43 -13.70
N GLY A 76 -5.04 -1.49 -12.70
CA GLY A 76 -5.48 -2.75 -12.08
C GLY A 76 -6.94 -3.11 -12.38
N VAL A 77 -7.53 -2.51 -13.43
CA VAL A 77 -8.81 -2.90 -14.02
C VAL A 77 -8.59 -3.60 -15.36
#